data_AF-A0A7V8FI64-F1
#
_entry.id   AF-A0A7V8FI64-F1
#
_cell.length_a   1.000
_cell.length_b   1.000
_cell.length_c   1.000
_cell.angle_alpha   90.00
_cell.angle_beta   90.00
_cell.angle_gamma   90.00
#
_symmetry.space_group_name_H-M   'P 1'
#
loop_
_entity.id
_entity.type
_entity.pdbx_description
1 polymer ?
#
loop_
_entity_poly.entity_id
_entity_poly.type
_entity_poly.pdbx_seq_one_letter_code
_entity_poly.pdbx_strand_id
1 'polypeptide(L)'
;MRILLIAAVLVLGACQSAPTTPNPPAPAIIKVPVATYVPIDAALTKRCSWVRAGKPSAVFEVSNGRKRCLEQYEAQLDAIEGVQARPLP
;
A
#
# COMPACT_ATOMS: atom_id res chain seq x y z
N MET A 1 -50.02 51.75 -10.37
CA MET A 1 -49.82 50.37 -9.86
C MET A 1 -49.25 49.41 -10.92
N ARG A 2 -49.83 49.32 -12.12
CA ARG A 2 -49.31 48.44 -13.21
C ARG A 2 -47.87 48.72 -13.63
N ILE A 3 -47.47 49.98 -13.71
CA ILE A 3 -46.11 50.37 -14.13
C ILE A 3 -45.05 49.91 -13.11
N LEU A 4 -45.35 50.01 -11.81
CA LEU A 4 -44.44 49.56 -10.75
C LEU A 4 -44.27 48.03 -10.74
N LEU A 5 -45.33 47.28 -11.06
CA LEU A 5 -45.26 45.83 -11.21
C LEU A 5 -44.42 45.43 -12.44
N ILE A 6 -44.56 46.13 -13.56
CA ILE A 6 -43.77 45.86 -14.76
C ILE A 6 -42.28 46.13 -14.51
N ALA A 7 -41.96 47.24 -13.82
CA ALA A 7 -40.58 47.56 -13.45
C ALA A 7 -39.97 46.50 -12.52
N ALA A 8 -40.73 46.02 -11.53
CA ALA A 8 -40.25 44.99 -10.60
C ALA A 8 -39.96 43.66 -11.32
N VAL A 9 -40.84 43.22 -12.23
CA VAL A 9 -40.65 41.98 -13.00
C VAL A 9 -39.45 42.08 -13.95
N LEU A 10 -39.22 43.25 -14.56
CA LEU A 10 -38.04 43.49 -15.41
C LEU A 10 -36.72 43.45 -14.61
N VAL A 11 -36.72 43.96 -13.38
CA VAL A 11 -35.53 43.92 -12.49
C VAL A 11 -35.24 42.49 -12.03
N LEU A 12 -36.27 41.69 -11.75
CA LEU A 12 -36.12 40.27 -11.37
C LEU A 12 -35.64 39.39 -12.54
N GLY A 13 -36.02 39.72 -13.78
CA GLY A 13 -35.55 39.04 -15.00
C GLY A 13 -34.10 39.38 -15.40
N ALA A 14 -33.48 40.38 -14.77
CA ALA A 14 -32.11 40.81 -15.06
C ALA A 14 -31.04 39.95 -14.35
N CYS A 15 -31.43 38.96 -13.54
CA CYS A 15 -30.52 37.95 -13.02
C CYS A 15 -30.06 37.03 -14.16
N GLN A 16 -28.96 37.41 -14.81
CA GLN A 16 -28.26 36.53 -15.73
C GLN A 16 -27.85 35.26 -14.98
N SER A 17 -28.05 34.09 -15.59
CA SER A 17 -27.55 32.82 -15.07
C SER A 17 -26.04 32.93 -14.83
N ALA A 18 -25.56 32.43 -13.68
CA ALA A 18 -24.13 32.39 -13.40
C ALA A 18 -23.40 31.73 -14.59
N PRO A 19 -22.28 32.31 -15.06
CA PRO A 19 -21.55 31.76 -16.19
C PRO A 19 -21.18 30.31 -15.91
N THR A 20 -21.55 29.41 -16.81
CA THR A 20 -21.21 27.99 -16.70
C THR A 20 -19.72 27.84 -16.98
N THR A 21 -18.92 27.56 -15.95
CA THR A 21 -17.52 27.18 -16.13
C THR A 21 -17.49 25.80 -16.82
N PRO A 22 -16.96 25.69 -18.06
CA PRO A 22 -16.86 24.41 -18.73
C PRO A 22 -15.83 23.55 -18.00
N ASN A 23 -16.24 22.35 -17.56
CA ASN A 23 -15.25 21.38 -17.09
C ASN A 23 -14.54 20.81 -18.32
N PRO A 24 -13.19 20.84 -18.35
CA PRO A 24 -12.46 20.19 -19.42
C PRO A 24 -12.76 18.68 -19.42
N PRO A 25 -12.79 18.04 -20.60
CA PRO A 25 -12.96 16.59 -20.67
C PRO A 25 -11.83 15.89 -19.92
N ALA A 26 -12.15 14.74 -19.31
CA ALA A 26 -11.15 13.91 -18.66
C ALA A 26 -10.02 13.54 -19.65
N PRO A 27 -8.76 13.50 -19.20
CA PRO A 27 -7.66 13.14 -20.07
C PRO A 27 -7.85 11.72 -20.62
N ALA A 28 -7.51 11.53 -21.90
CA ALA A 28 -7.65 10.23 -22.56
C ALA A 28 -6.80 9.12 -21.93
N ILE A 29 -5.74 9.50 -21.19
CA ILE A 29 -4.82 8.57 -20.54
C ILE A 29 -4.49 9.07 -19.13
N ILE A 30 -4.70 8.21 -18.14
CA ILE A 30 -4.28 8.40 -16.75
C ILE A 30 -3.30 7.27 -16.43
N LYS A 31 -2.05 7.62 -16.08
CA LYS A 31 -1.08 6.62 -15.60
C LYS A 31 -1.47 6.24 -14.18
N VAL A 32 -2.01 5.04 -14.02
CA VAL A 32 -2.31 4.47 -12.70
C VAL A 32 -1.14 3.57 -12.30
N PRO A 33 -0.51 3.77 -11.13
CA PRO A 33 0.50 2.86 -10.63
C PRO A 33 -0.13 1.49 -10.39
N VAL A 34 0.41 0.46 -11.04
CA VAL A 34 0.00 -0.93 -10.86
C VAL A 34 0.92 -1.56 -9.81
N ALA A 35 0.34 -2.17 -8.79
CA ALA A 35 1.11 -2.93 -7.81
C ALA A 35 1.83 -4.08 -8.52
N THR A 36 3.16 -4.03 -8.53
CA THR A 36 4.00 -5.08 -9.09
C THR A 36 4.62 -5.84 -7.92
N TYR A 37 4.31 -7.13 -7.79
CA TYR A 37 4.87 -7.98 -6.75
C TYR A 37 6.23 -8.50 -7.18
N VAL A 38 7.23 -8.34 -6.32
CA VAL A 38 8.55 -8.93 -6.54
C VAL A 38 8.54 -10.35 -5.94
N PRO A 39 8.82 -11.39 -6.72
CA PRO A 39 8.90 -12.75 -6.18
C PRO A 39 10.07 -12.84 -5.20
N ILE A 40 9.80 -13.35 -4.01
CA ILE A 40 10.82 -13.66 -3.01
C ILE A 40 11.16 -15.14 -3.15
N ASP A 41 12.44 -15.48 -3.21
CA ASP A 41 12.88 -16.87 -3.24
C ASP A 41 12.31 -17.63 -2.02
N ALA A 42 11.68 -18.78 -2.28
CA ALA A 42 11.10 -19.62 -1.24
C ALA A 42 12.15 -20.06 -0.20
N ALA A 43 13.43 -20.15 -0.58
CA ALA A 43 14.52 -20.45 0.34
C ALA A 43 14.69 -19.36 1.42
N LEU A 44 14.47 -18.09 1.09
CA LEU A 44 14.60 -16.96 2.01
C LEU A 44 13.47 -16.89 3.04
N THR A 45 12.31 -17.47 2.73
CA THR A 45 11.12 -17.45 3.60
C THR A 45 10.82 -18.81 4.23
N LYS A 46 11.62 -19.83 3.94
CA LYS A 46 11.44 -21.20 4.45
C LYS A 46 11.49 -21.21 5.98
N ARG A 47 10.42 -21.67 6.61
CA ARG A 47 10.38 -21.82 8.08
C ARG A 47 11.22 -23.03 8.52
N CYS A 48 12.04 -22.84 9.55
CA CYS A 48 12.72 -23.94 10.22
C CYS A 48 11.74 -24.67 11.14
N SER A 49 11.90 -26.00 11.24
CA SER A 49 11.14 -26.86 12.13
C SER A 49 12.08 -27.49 13.16
N TRP A 50 11.74 -27.36 14.44
CA TRP A 50 12.41 -28.04 15.53
C TRP A 50 11.42 -28.36 16.65
N VAL A 51 11.76 -29.36 17.45
CA VAL A 51 11.00 -29.73 18.66
C VAL A 51 11.12 -28.59 19.67
N ARG A 52 10.00 -27.92 19.99
CA ARG A 52 10.00 -26.76 20.90
C ARG A 52 10.07 -27.13 22.38
N ALA A 53 9.53 -28.29 22.74
CA ALA A 53 9.47 -28.77 24.10
C ALA A 53 9.65 -30.28 24.14
N GLY A 54 10.31 -30.78 25.16
CA GLY A 54 10.57 -32.20 25.36
C GLY A 54 10.72 -32.51 26.85
N LYS A 55 10.91 -33.80 27.16
CA LYS A 55 11.26 -34.23 28.52
C LYS A 55 12.61 -33.60 28.93
N PRO A 56 12.92 -33.44 30.23
CA PRO A 56 14.23 -32.95 30.67
C PRO A 56 15.42 -33.74 30.10
N SER A 57 15.24 -35.03 29.79
CA SER A 57 16.25 -35.85 29.11
C SER A 57 16.55 -35.44 27.67
N ALA A 58 15.68 -34.66 27.01
CA ALA A 58 15.78 -34.24 25.62
C ALA A 58 16.35 -32.81 25.46
N VAL A 59 16.86 -32.20 26.53
CA VAL A 59 17.32 -30.80 26.55
C VAL A 59 18.34 -30.50 25.44
N PHE A 60 19.26 -31.42 25.16
CA PHE A 60 20.26 -31.23 24.10
C PHE A 60 19.64 -31.22 22.70
N GLU A 61 18.72 -32.14 22.42
CA GLU A 61 18.04 -32.20 21.13
C GLU A 61 17.22 -30.92 20.87
N VAL A 62 16.44 -30.49 21.87
CA VAL A 62 15.63 -29.26 21.80
C VAL A 62 16.51 -28.02 21.64
N SER A 63 17.60 -27.91 22.42
CA SER A 63 18.49 -26.76 22.39
C SER A 63 19.28 -26.67 21.09
N ASN A 64 19.82 -27.80 20.60
CA ASN A 64 20.55 -27.85 19.33
C ASN A 64 19.62 -27.60 18.15
N GLY A 65 18.39 -28.13 18.19
CA GLY A 65 17.36 -27.83 17.19
C GLY A 65 17.04 -26.34 17.12
N ARG A 66 16.88 -25.69 18.27
CA ARG A 66 16.67 -24.24 18.35
C ARG A 66 17.85 -23.45 17.79
N LYS A 67 19.08 -23.82 18.15
CA LYS A 67 20.30 -23.15 17.65
C LYS A 67 20.37 -23.24 16.12
N ARG A 68 20.22 -24.43 15.55
CA ARG A 68 20.24 -24.63 14.09
C ARG A 68 19.19 -23.80 13.37
N CYS A 69 18.00 -23.66 13.95
CA CYS A 69 16.96 -22.81 13.36
C CYS A 69 17.29 -21.33 13.45
N LEU A 70 17.92 -20.87 14.53
CA LEU A 70 18.37 -19.49 14.65
C LEU A 70 19.42 -19.17 13.57
N GLU A 71 20.42 -20.03 13.40
CA GLU A 71 21.46 -19.89 12.37
C GLU A 71 20.85 -19.86 10.95
N GLN A 72 19.82 -20.68 10.68
CA GLN A 72 19.10 -20.63 9.40
C GLN A 72 18.44 -19.26 9.18
N TYR A 73 17.76 -18.71 10.21
CA TYR A 73 17.08 -17.43 10.09
C TYR A 73 18.05 -16.27 9.92
N GLU A 74 19.18 -16.28 10.63
CA GLU A 74 20.25 -15.30 10.44
C GLU A 74 20.78 -15.33 9.00
N ALA A 75 21.10 -16.52 8.48
CA ALA A 75 21.56 -16.65 7.10
C ALA A 75 20.52 -16.20 6.06
N GLN A 76 19.22 -16.44 6.32
CA GLN A 76 18.14 -15.95 5.46
C GLN A 76 18.05 -14.42 5.47
N LEU A 77 18.22 -13.78 6.63
CA LEU A 77 18.23 -12.32 6.75
C LEU A 77 19.43 -11.71 6.03
N ASP A 78 20.62 -12.27 6.22
CA ASP A 78 21.84 -11.81 5.54
C ASP A 78 21.67 -11.89 4.01
N ALA A 79 21.09 -12.98 3.52
CA ALA A 79 20.81 -13.14 2.09
C ALA A 79 19.77 -12.13 1.57
N ILE A 80 18.75 -11.80 2.38
CA ILE A 80 17.77 -10.75 2.05
C ILE A 80 18.47 -9.38 1.97
N GLU A 81 19.35 -9.05 2.91
CA GLU A 81 20.10 -7.80 2.89
C GLU A 81 21.02 -7.67 1.66
N GLY A 82 21.57 -8.79 1.18
CA GLY A 82 22.39 -8.82 -0.03
C GLY A 82 21.61 -8.55 -1.33
N VAL A 83 20.30 -8.81 -1.36
CA VAL A 83 19.46 -8.65 -2.57
C VAL A 83 18.52 -7.45 -2.51
N GLN A 84 18.12 -6.99 -1.32
CA GLN A 84 17.27 -5.82 -1.18
C GLN A 84 18.08 -4.55 -1.46
N ALA A 85 17.74 -3.85 -2.54
CA ALA A 85 18.24 -2.51 -2.77
C ALA A 85 17.84 -1.61 -1.59
N ARG A 86 18.82 -1.00 -0.92
CA ARG A 86 18.55 0.06 0.06
C ARG A 86 17.98 1.25 -0.71
N PRO A 87 16.82 1.79 -0.33
CA PRO A 87 16.31 3.00 -0.98
C PRO A 87 17.35 4.10 -0.80
N LEU A 88 17.77 4.69 -1.92
CA LEU A 88 18.63 5.87 -1.91
C LEU A 88 17.80 7.06 -1.35
N PRO A 89 18.43 7.94 -0.53
CA PRO A 89 17.76 9.14 -0.02
C PRO A 89 17.35 10.11 -1.14
#